data_AF-M0L4I8-F1
#
_entry.id   AF-M0L4I8-F1
#
_cell.length_a   1.000
_cell.length_b   1.000
_cell.length_c   1.000
_cell.angle_alpha   90.00
_cell.angle_beta   90.00
_cell.angle_gamma   90.00
#
_symmetry.space_group_name_H-M   'P 1'
#
loop_
_entity.id
_entity.type
_entity.pdbx_description
1 polymer ?
#
loop_
_entity_poly.entity_id
_entity_poly.type
_entity_poly.pdbx_seq_one_letter_code
_entity_poly.pdbx_strand_id
1 'polypeptide(L)'
;MATDVPSAASETGGTPLEATLVVEPPDCPVAREAPNAAAVSQTLSCSRHGCRTCHAEIAVDPDDARTVHTSTDIDADCICPAIATFGCVFSLESIRDGALVVSVVVRDRGLITDIVAAIREAGGSVRLERITDHEMTDGTGSVEAVDITNKQREAIELAVEMGYYDQPRRTDLGELADRLGVSRSAVSQRLNAAESKLLRSLIGP
;
A
#
# COMPACT_ATOMS: atom_id res chain seq x y z
N MET A 1 -38.49 -9.76 -20.13
CA MET A 1 -37.46 -9.12 -20.96
C MET A 1 -36.16 -9.22 -20.20
N ALA A 2 -35.21 -10.01 -20.70
CA ALA A 2 -33.84 -10.00 -20.17
C ALA A 2 -33.11 -8.84 -20.85
N THR A 3 -32.45 -7.98 -20.08
CA THR A 3 -31.56 -6.95 -20.63
C THR A 3 -30.15 -7.52 -20.60
N ASP A 4 -29.60 -7.70 -21.79
CA ASP A 4 -28.25 -8.18 -22.05
C ASP A 4 -27.22 -7.28 -21.34
N VAL A 5 -26.30 -7.89 -20.58
CA VAL A 5 -25.12 -7.19 -20.04
C VAL A 5 -23.98 -7.43 -21.03
N PRO A 6 -23.48 -6.40 -21.73
CA PRO A 6 -22.43 -6.60 -22.72
C PRO A 6 -21.14 -7.01 -22.03
N SER A 7 -20.72 -8.25 -22.26
CA SER A 7 -19.40 -8.75 -21.89
C SER A 7 -18.33 -8.05 -22.71
N ALA A 8 -17.31 -7.50 -22.04
CA ALA A 8 -16.17 -6.84 -22.67
C ALA A 8 -14.84 -7.37 -22.09
N ALA A 9 -14.37 -8.48 -22.66
CA ALA A 9 -12.95 -8.76 -22.83
C ALA A 9 -12.60 -8.45 -24.31
N SER A 10 -11.40 -8.03 -24.71
CA SER A 10 -10.14 -7.70 -24.00
C SER A 10 -9.74 -6.22 -24.29
N GLU A 11 -8.52 -5.68 -24.15
CA GLU A 11 -7.19 -6.11 -23.68
C GLU A 11 -6.55 -4.86 -22.99
N THR A 12 -5.57 -4.91 -22.08
CA THR A 12 -4.21 -5.47 -22.19
C THR A 12 -3.78 -5.86 -20.77
N GLY A 13 -3.51 -7.14 -20.53
CA GLY A 13 -3.27 -7.69 -19.19
C GLY A 13 -1.89 -7.38 -18.62
N GLY A 14 -1.60 -6.12 -18.31
CA GLY A 14 -0.51 -5.77 -17.40
C GLY A 14 -0.88 -6.18 -15.96
N THR A 15 0.10 -6.68 -15.22
CA THR A 15 -0.01 -6.86 -13.77
C THR A 15 -0.39 -5.53 -13.12
N PRO A 16 -1.46 -5.46 -12.29
CA PRO A 16 -1.86 -4.20 -11.68
C PRO A 16 -0.74 -3.65 -10.80
N LEU A 17 -0.54 -2.34 -10.86
CA LEU A 17 0.48 -1.62 -10.12
C LEU A 17 -0.15 -0.96 -8.90
N GLU A 18 0.38 -1.26 -7.73
CA GLU A 18 0.11 -0.49 -6.52
C GLU A 18 1.17 0.60 -6.38
N ALA A 19 0.75 1.85 -6.17
CA ALA A 19 1.67 2.96 -5.92
C ALA A 19 1.29 3.73 -4.65
N THR A 20 2.25 3.92 -3.75
CA THR A 20 2.11 4.78 -2.57
C THR A 20 2.59 6.18 -2.92
N LEU A 21 1.69 7.15 -2.79
CA LEU A 21 1.91 8.58 -3.02
C LEU A 21 1.83 9.32 -1.68
N VAL A 22 2.83 10.14 -1.39
CA VAL A 22 2.76 11.10 -0.28
C VAL A 22 2.37 12.45 -0.88
N VAL A 23 1.20 12.96 -0.49
CA VAL A 23 0.57 14.16 -1.03
C VAL A 23 0.45 15.20 0.07
N GLU A 24 1.00 16.40 -0.14
CA GLU A 24 0.74 17.56 0.71
C GLU A 24 -0.47 18.30 0.11
N PRO A 25 -1.67 18.23 0.72
CA PRO A 25 -2.85 18.92 0.21
C PRO A 25 -2.79 20.43 0.51
N PRO A 26 -3.40 21.29 -0.32
CA PRO A 26 -3.47 22.74 -0.08
C PRO A 26 -4.31 23.12 1.16
N ASP A 27 -5.56 22.64 1.27
CA ASP A 27 -6.34 22.60 2.51
C ASP A 27 -7.19 21.32 2.49
N CYS A 28 -6.82 20.32 3.30
CA CYS A 28 -7.63 19.12 3.48
C CYS A 28 -8.22 19.14 4.89
N PRO A 29 -9.55 19.24 5.06
CA PRO A 29 -10.16 19.29 6.38
C PRO A 29 -9.85 18.06 7.25
N VAL A 30 -9.73 16.88 6.64
CA VAL A 30 -9.35 15.62 7.33
C VAL A 30 -7.94 15.72 7.90
N ALA A 31 -6.96 16.20 7.11
CA ALA A 31 -5.59 16.42 7.57
C ALA A 31 -5.47 17.57 8.59
N ARG A 32 -6.36 18.56 8.52
CA ARG A 32 -6.41 19.65 9.50
C ARG A 32 -6.99 19.21 10.84
N GLU A 33 -7.97 18.30 10.83
CA GLU A 33 -8.58 17.73 12.03
C GLU A 33 -7.67 16.69 12.69
N ALA A 34 -7.01 15.86 11.90
CA ALA A 34 -6.03 14.87 12.35
C ALA A 34 -4.74 14.95 11.50
N PRO A 35 -3.78 15.83 11.85
CA PRO A 35 -2.52 15.97 11.11
C PRO A 35 -1.61 14.75 11.23
N ASN A 36 -1.86 13.88 12.21
CA ASN A 36 -1.22 12.59 12.33
C ASN A 36 -2.31 11.54 12.59
N ALA A 37 -2.37 10.51 11.74
CA ALA A 37 -3.36 9.43 11.82
C ALA A 37 -2.75 8.12 11.30
N ALA A 38 -2.86 7.06 12.09
CA ALA A 38 -2.30 5.75 11.78
C ALA A 38 -3.12 4.97 10.73
N ALA A 39 -4.44 5.19 10.67
CA ALA A 39 -5.31 4.67 9.63
C ALA A 39 -6.42 5.67 9.28
N VAL A 40 -6.80 5.72 8.00
CA VAL A 40 -7.99 6.45 7.55
C VAL A 40 -8.84 5.57 6.64
N SER A 41 -10.16 5.71 6.74
CA SER A 41 -11.13 5.10 5.84
C SER A 41 -12.04 6.19 5.31
N GLN A 42 -11.83 6.61 4.06
CA GLN A 42 -12.60 7.68 3.44
C GLN A 42 -13.57 7.18 2.35
N THR A 43 -14.74 7.81 2.27
CA THR A 43 -15.74 7.62 1.21
C THR A 43 -16.19 8.96 0.69
N LEU A 44 -16.14 9.16 -0.63
CA LEU A 44 -16.59 10.39 -1.28
C LEU A 44 -18.06 10.24 -1.73
N SER A 45 -18.93 11.12 -1.23
CA SER A 45 -20.32 11.23 -1.70
C SER A 45 -20.35 11.97 -3.04
N CYS A 46 -20.29 11.19 -4.13
CA CYS A 46 -20.23 11.70 -5.50
C CYS A 46 -21.58 11.63 -6.24
N SER A 47 -21.84 12.67 -7.02
CA SER A 47 -23.05 12.86 -7.82
C SER A 47 -22.70 13.07 -9.29
N ARG A 48 -23.70 13.19 -10.17
CA ARG A 48 -23.47 13.55 -11.59
C ARG A 48 -22.78 14.90 -11.81
N HIS A 49 -22.69 15.75 -10.79
CA HIS A 49 -22.04 17.06 -10.82
C HIS A 49 -20.75 17.10 -9.99
N GLY A 50 -20.14 15.94 -9.72
CA GLY A 50 -18.93 15.81 -8.91
C GLY A 50 -19.18 15.38 -7.47
N CYS A 51 -18.09 15.26 -6.72
CA CYS A 51 -18.06 14.87 -5.31
C CYS A 51 -18.33 16.08 -4.41
N ARG A 52 -19.18 15.89 -3.40
CA ARG A 52 -19.68 16.99 -2.57
C ARG A 52 -19.28 16.90 -1.10
N THR A 53 -19.10 15.70 -0.58
CA THR A 53 -18.81 15.47 0.84
C THR A 53 -17.82 14.33 0.98
N CYS A 54 -16.77 14.53 1.77
CA CYS A 54 -15.83 13.51 2.20
C CYS A 54 -16.28 13.02 3.58
N HIS A 55 -16.64 11.75 3.67
CA HIS A 55 -16.85 11.06 4.94
C HIS A 55 -15.56 10.31 5.27
N ALA A 56 -14.95 10.59 6.42
CA ALA A 56 -13.73 9.92 6.84
C ALA A 56 -13.88 9.39 8.27
N GLU A 57 -13.45 8.14 8.47
CA GLU A 57 -13.18 7.57 9.78
C GLU A 57 -11.65 7.55 9.98
N ILE A 58 -11.18 8.10 11.09
CA ILE A 58 -9.77 8.37 11.36
C ILE A 58 -9.36 7.69 12.66
N ALA A 59 -8.38 6.79 12.62
CA ALA A 59 -7.69 6.29 13.82
C ALA A 59 -6.44 7.13 14.06
N VAL A 60 -6.46 7.96 15.11
CA VAL A 60 -5.35 8.87 15.45
C VAL A 60 -4.18 8.10 16.09
N ASP A 61 -4.51 7.10 16.90
CA ASP A 61 -3.58 6.26 17.65
C ASP A 61 -3.81 4.79 17.23
N PRO A 62 -2.77 4.00 16.89
CA PRO A 62 -2.93 2.59 16.54
C PRO A 62 -3.27 1.69 17.74
N ASP A 63 -2.96 2.12 18.97
CA ASP A 63 -3.18 1.37 20.21
C ASP A 63 -4.48 1.75 20.95
N ASP A 64 -5.09 2.91 20.65
CA ASP A 64 -6.42 3.30 21.16
C ASP A 64 -7.50 3.12 20.07
N ALA A 65 -8.54 2.35 20.38
CA ALA A 65 -9.68 2.09 19.47
C ALA A 65 -10.61 3.31 19.26
N ARG A 66 -10.14 4.53 19.54
CA ARG A 66 -10.84 5.79 19.29
C ARG A 66 -10.75 6.18 17.83
N THR A 67 -11.79 5.84 17.06
CA THR A 67 -11.99 6.44 15.74
C THR A 67 -12.73 7.78 15.85
N VAL A 68 -12.29 8.76 15.06
CA VAL A 68 -12.97 10.03 14.85
C VAL A 68 -13.71 9.94 13.51
N HIS A 69 -15.03 10.12 13.52
CA HIS A 69 -15.83 10.20 12.31
C HIS A 69 -16.08 11.67 11.96
N THR A 70 -15.58 12.09 10.79
CA THR A 70 -15.78 13.43 10.25
C THR A 70 -16.48 13.39 8.89
N SER A 71 -17.22 14.44 8.58
CA SER A 71 -17.98 14.59 7.35
C SER A 71 -17.87 16.03 6.90
N THR A 72 -17.01 16.30 5.91
CA THR A 72 -16.74 17.67 5.45
C THR A 72 -17.12 17.87 3.99
N ASP A 73 -17.59 19.07 3.66
CA ASP A 73 -17.80 19.46 2.28
C ASP A 73 -16.49 19.45 1.48
N ILE A 74 -16.61 19.09 0.21
CA ILE A 74 -15.51 19.05 -0.76
C ILE A 74 -15.50 20.39 -1.53
N ASP A 75 -14.34 21.03 -1.56
CA ASP A 75 -14.05 22.23 -2.34
C ASP A 75 -13.18 21.90 -3.57
N ALA A 76 -12.69 22.93 -4.25
CA ALA A 76 -11.85 22.81 -5.44
C ALA A 76 -10.41 22.39 -5.15
N ASP A 77 -9.97 22.54 -3.89
CA ASP A 77 -8.60 22.34 -3.43
C ASP A 77 -8.41 20.90 -2.86
N CYS A 78 -9.52 20.17 -2.71
CA CYS A 78 -9.54 18.75 -2.37
C CYS A 78 -8.92 17.86 -3.47
N ILE A 79 -7.82 17.16 -3.15
CA ILE A 79 -7.14 16.22 -4.06
C ILE A 79 -7.93 14.91 -4.32
N CYS A 80 -8.75 14.43 -3.38
CA CYS A 80 -9.41 13.12 -3.48
C CYS A 80 -10.39 13.00 -4.65
N PRO A 81 -11.23 14.01 -4.96
CA PRO A 81 -12.01 14.05 -6.21
C PRO A 81 -11.16 13.93 -7.48
N ALA A 82 -9.99 14.58 -7.53
CA ALA A 82 -9.12 14.55 -8.71
C ALA A 82 -8.63 13.11 -8.97
N ILE A 83 -8.16 12.41 -7.94
CA ILE A 83 -7.76 10.99 -8.01
C ILE A 83 -8.95 10.11 -8.42
N ALA A 84 -10.14 10.34 -7.84
CA ALA A 84 -11.34 9.54 -8.14
C ALA A 84 -11.79 9.59 -9.61
N THR A 85 -11.40 10.61 -10.39
CA THR A 85 -11.77 10.70 -11.81
C THR A 85 -11.13 9.61 -12.69
N PHE A 86 -10.00 9.02 -12.28
CA PHE A 86 -9.24 8.06 -13.07
C PHE A 86 -9.78 6.63 -13.05
N GLY A 87 -10.85 6.37 -12.27
CA GLY A 87 -11.44 5.03 -12.18
C GLY A 87 -10.52 3.98 -11.53
N CYS A 88 -9.51 4.43 -10.78
CA CYS A 88 -8.63 3.59 -9.98
C CYS A 88 -9.26 3.27 -8.61
N VAL A 89 -8.82 2.17 -7.98
CA VAL A 89 -9.05 1.97 -6.55
C VAL A 89 -8.00 2.79 -5.81
N PHE A 90 -8.43 3.63 -4.86
CA PHE A 90 -7.51 4.37 -4.00
C PHE A 90 -8.01 4.39 -2.55
N SER A 91 -7.07 4.44 -1.62
CA SER A 91 -7.29 4.51 -0.17
C SER A 91 -6.33 5.52 0.46
N LEU A 92 -6.76 6.18 1.52
CA LEU A 92 -5.90 7.03 2.35
C LEU A 92 -5.36 6.18 3.49
N GLU A 93 -4.13 5.70 3.38
CA GLU A 93 -3.54 4.76 4.34
C GLU A 93 -3.25 5.42 5.69
N SER A 94 -2.65 6.62 5.69
CA SER A 94 -2.28 7.35 6.90
C SER A 94 -2.16 8.85 6.63
N ILE A 95 -2.06 9.65 7.69
CA ILE A 95 -1.73 11.08 7.62
C ILE A 95 -0.47 11.30 8.46
N ARG A 96 0.52 11.99 7.90
CA ARG A 96 1.84 12.22 8.51
C ARG A 96 2.21 13.70 8.40
N ASP A 97 2.20 14.41 9.52
CA ASP A 97 2.41 15.86 9.62
C ASP A 97 1.57 16.68 8.61
N GLY A 98 0.32 16.27 8.40
CA GLY A 98 -0.64 16.86 7.45
C GLY A 98 -0.53 16.34 6.02
N ALA A 99 0.53 15.61 5.66
CA ALA A 99 0.64 14.94 4.37
C ALA A 99 -0.19 13.65 4.35
N LEU A 100 -0.95 13.48 3.27
CA LEU A 100 -1.81 12.33 2.99
C LEU A 100 -0.99 11.21 2.34
N VAL A 101 -0.97 10.02 2.94
CA VAL A 101 -0.35 8.83 2.34
C VAL A 101 -1.44 8.05 1.61
N VAL A 102 -1.43 8.08 0.29
CA VAL A 102 -2.47 7.50 -0.58
C VAL A 102 -1.91 6.30 -1.32
N SER A 103 -2.55 5.14 -1.20
CA SER A 103 -2.31 4.02 -2.13
C SER A 103 -3.27 4.12 -3.31
N VAL A 104 -2.75 3.91 -4.52
CA VAL A 104 -3.53 3.81 -5.76
C VAL A 104 -3.21 2.49 -6.46
N VAL A 105 -4.23 1.74 -6.87
CA VAL A 105 -4.10 0.56 -7.72
C VAL A 105 -4.52 0.92 -9.13
N VAL A 106 -3.58 0.83 -10.06
CA VAL A 106 -3.73 1.25 -11.47
C VAL A 106 -3.28 0.15 -12.44
N ARG A 107 -3.60 0.31 -13.72
CA ARG A 107 -3.27 -0.69 -14.76
C ARG A 107 -1.84 -0.56 -15.30
N ASP A 108 -1.27 0.63 -15.24
CA ASP A 108 0.02 0.97 -15.84
C ASP A 108 0.61 2.25 -15.23
N ARG A 109 1.88 2.55 -15.56
CA ARG A 109 2.63 3.70 -15.03
C ARG A 109 2.22 5.05 -15.64
N GLY A 110 1.49 5.05 -16.75
CA GLY A 110 0.89 6.25 -17.34
C GLY A 110 -0.16 6.83 -16.41
N LEU A 111 -1.09 6.00 -15.93
CA LEU A 111 -2.12 6.45 -14.97
C LEU A 111 -1.53 7.02 -13.66
N ILE A 112 -0.40 6.50 -13.16
CA ILE A 112 0.30 7.12 -12.01
C ILE A 112 0.74 8.55 -12.33
N THR A 113 1.23 8.76 -13.56
CA THR A 113 1.71 10.06 -14.05
C THR A 113 0.56 11.05 -14.22
N ASP A 114 -0.59 10.60 -14.74
CA ASP A 114 -1.79 11.40 -14.90
C ASP A 114 -2.41 11.78 -13.54
N ILE A 115 -2.46 10.85 -12.58
CA ILE A 115 -2.88 11.11 -11.19
C ILE A 115 -1.95 12.14 -10.52
N VAL A 116 -0.64 12.00 -10.68
CA VAL A 116 0.36 12.96 -10.17
C VAL A 116 0.19 14.35 -10.78
N ALA A 117 -0.18 14.44 -12.06
CA ALA A 117 -0.49 15.72 -12.71
C ALA A 117 -1.77 16.35 -12.12
N ALA A 118 -2.86 15.59 -12.02
CA ALA A 118 -4.13 16.07 -11.49
C ALA A 118 -4.06 16.54 -10.02
N ILE A 119 -3.27 15.85 -9.18
CA ILE A 119 -3.01 16.29 -7.80
C ILE A 119 -2.33 17.67 -7.77
N ARG A 120 -1.39 17.93 -8.69
CA ARG A 120 -0.69 19.22 -8.81
C ARG A 120 -1.56 20.33 -9.37
N GLU A 121 -2.45 19.99 -10.31
CA GLU A 121 -3.45 20.94 -10.84
C GLU A 121 -4.47 21.34 -9.77
N ALA A 122 -4.81 20.44 -8.85
CA ALA A 122 -5.60 20.71 -7.65
C ALA A 122 -4.82 21.44 -6.53
N GLY A 123 -3.60 21.94 -6.80
CA GLY A 123 -2.78 22.71 -5.85
C GLY A 123 -1.97 21.87 -4.86
N GLY A 124 -2.01 20.54 -4.94
CA GLY A 124 -1.25 19.65 -4.05
C GLY A 124 0.20 19.43 -4.47
N SER A 125 1.09 19.28 -3.50
CA SER A 125 2.44 18.74 -3.72
C SER A 125 2.37 17.20 -3.65
N VAL A 126 3.17 16.49 -4.46
CA VAL A 126 3.16 15.02 -4.48
C VAL A 126 4.53 14.42 -4.77
N ARG A 127 4.88 13.45 -3.93
CA ARG A 127 6.06 12.59 -4.02
C ARG A 127 5.61 11.12 -4.16
N LEU A 128 6.12 10.46 -5.19
CA LEU A 128 6.03 9.01 -5.29
C LEU A 128 6.97 8.37 -4.25
N GLU A 129 6.44 7.50 -3.41
CA GLU A 129 7.20 6.82 -2.36
C GLU A 129 7.51 5.36 -2.73
N ARG A 130 6.53 4.64 -3.27
CA ARG A 130 6.67 3.23 -3.66
C ARG A 130 5.87 2.93 -4.92
N ILE A 131 6.39 2.05 -5.77
CA ILE A 131 5.60 1.30 -6.77
C ILE A 131 5.87 -0.19 -6.51
N THR A 132 4.83 -0.99 -6.50
CA THR A 132 4.88 -2.44 -6.37
C THR A 132 4.06 -3.04 -7.50
N ASP A 133 4.70 -3.85 -8.34
CA ASP A 133 4.02 -4.62 -9.37
C ASP A 133 3.33 -5.81 -8.65
N HIS A 134 1.99 -5.86 -8.60
CA HIS A 134 1.26 -6.84 -7.81
C HIS A 134 1.13 -8.16 -8.56
N GLU A 135 2.22 -8.93 -8.66
CA GLU A 135 2.11 -10.35 -9.00
C GLU A 135 1.12 -10.99 -8.02
N MET A 136 0.09 -11.64 -8.54
CA MET A 136 -0.93 -12.30 -7.71
C MET A 136 -0.34 -13.56 -7.06
N THR A 137 0.41 -13.37 -5.98
CA THR A 137 0.67 -14.40 -4.98
C THR A 137 -0.53 -14.50 -4.04
N ASP A 138 -1.23 -15.62 -4.11
CA ASP A 138 -2.44 -15.88 -3.33
C ASP A 138 -2.18 -15.75 -1.81
N GLY A 139 -2.66 -14.65 -1.22
CA GLY A 139 -3.11 -14.61 0.17
C GLY A 139 -2.05 -14.65 1.28
N THR A 140 -1.23 -13.62 1.42
CA THR A 140 -0.85 -13.08 2.74
C THR A 140 -0.88 -11.55 2.71
N GLY A 141 -1.29 -10.93 3.83
CA GLY A 141 -1.40 -9.47 3.91
C GLY A 141 -0.05 -8.79 3.65
N SER A 142 -0.09 -7.64 2.99
CA SER A 142 1.09 -6.81 2.70
C SER A 142 1.74 -6.34 4.00
N VAL A 143 2.71 -7.12 4.49
CA VAL A 143 3.77 -6.57 5.35
C VAL A 143 4.45 -5.50 4.49
N GLU A 144 4.49 -4.27 4.98
CA GLU A 144 5.13 -3.12 4.31
C GLU A 144 6.43 -3.56 3.65
N ALA A 145 6.74 -3.06 2.44
CA ALA A 145 7.83 -3.57 1.61
C ALA A 145 9.21 -3.48 2.31
N VAL A 146 9.50 -4.50 3.14
CA VAL A 146 10.70 -4.57 3.95
C VAL A 146 11.87 -4.70 2.99
N ASP A 147 12.82 -3.77 3.10
CA ASP A 147 14.03 -3.71 2.26
C ASP A 147 14.95 -4.91 2.57
N ILE A 148 14.53 -6.12 2.20
CA ILE A 148 15.35 -7.34 2.21
C ILE A 148 15.96 -7.52 0.83
N THR A 149 17.27 -7.79 0.79
CA THR A 149 17.97 -8.07 -0.46
C THR A 149 17.46 -9.38 -1.08
N ASN A 150 17.57 -9.55 -2.41
CA ASN A 150 17.15 -10.79 -3.08
C ASN A 150 17.75 -12.05 -2.44
N LYS A 151 19.00 -11.98 -1.96
CA LYS A 151 19.71 -13.08 -1.27
C LYS A 151 19.21 -13.37 0.15
N GLN A 152 18.55 -12.39 0.79
CA GLN A 152 17.87 -12.53 2.09
C GLN A 152 16.48 -13.14 1.89
N ARG A 153 15.74 -12.64 0.89
CA ARG A 153 14.47 -13.18 0.42
C ARG A 153 14.56 -14.66 0.04
N GLU A 154 15.46 -15.00 -0.89
CA GLU A 154 15.79 -16.35 -1.35
C GLU A 154 16.08 -17.31 -0.18
N ALA A 155 16.78 -16.84 0.87
CA ALA A 155 17.08 -17.65 2.04
C ALA A 155 15.85 -17.91 2.92
N ILE A 156 15.01 -16.89 3.16
CA ILE A 156 13.77 -17.05 3.94
C ILE A 156 12.76 -17.93 3.20
N GLU A 157 12.54 -17.70 1.91
CA GLU A 157 11.58 -18.45 1.10
C GLU A 157 11.91 -19.95 1.12
N LEU A 158 13.18 -20.30 0.89
CA LEU A 158 13.65 -21.68 0.99
C LEU A 158 13.56 -22.25 2.42
N ALA A 159 13.89 -21.45 3.44
CA ALA A 159 13.77 -21.88 4.84
C ALA A 159 12.31 -22.17 5.25
N VAL A 160 11.35 -21.41 4.73
CA VAL A 160 9.92 -21.68 4.92
C VAL A 160 9.50 -22.94 4.14
N GLU A 161 9.85 -23.05 2.86
CA GLU A 161 9.51 -24.19 2.00
C GLU A 161 10.00 -25.52 2.59
N MET A 162 11.27 -25.56 3.03
CA MET A 162 11.90 -26.73 3.63
C MET A 162 11.53 -26.96 5.11
N GLY A 163 10.73 -26.08 5.73
CA GLY A 163 10.23 -26.28 7.09
C GLY A 163 11.26 -26.04 8.20
N TYR A 164 12.16 -25.06 8.02
CA TYR A 164 13.17 -24.67 9.02
C TYR A 164 12.55 -24.01 10.25
N TYR A 165 11.41 -23.34 10.08
CA TYR A 165 10.64 -22.68 11.14
C TYR A 165 9.53 -23.57 11.72
N ASP A 166 9.35 -24.79 11.22
CA ASP A 166 8.34 -25.72 11.70
C ASP A 166 8.67 -26.28 13.08
N GLN A 167 7.65 -26.79 13.77
CA GLN A 167 7.78 -27.45 15.07
C GLN A 167 7.13 -28.85 15.01
N PRO A 168 7.91 -29.95 14.89
CA PRO A 168 9.38 -30.00 14.82
C PRO A 168 9.92 -29.53 13.46
N ARG A 169 11.16 -29.01 13.46
CA ARG A 169 11.86 -28.57 12.25
C ARG A 169 12.05 -29.73 11.28
N ARG A 170 11.76 -29.49 10.00
CA ARG A 170 11.94 -30.47 8.92
C ARG A 170 13.29 -30.35 8.20
N THR A 171 14.04 -29.27 8.42
CA THR A 171 15.38 -29.04 7.84
C THR A 171 16.33 -28.30 8.79
N ASP A 172 17.61 -28.24 8.45
CA ASP A 172 18.64 -27.47 9.16
C ASP A 172 19.45 -26.50 8.28
N LEU A 173 20.27 -25.65 8.91
CA LEU A 173 21.08 -24.64 8.21
C LEU A 173 22.16 -25.23 7.28
N GLY A 174 22.51 -26.50 7.40
CA GLY A 174 23.42 -27.21 6.50
C GLY A 174 22.72 -27.59 5.21
N GLU A 175 21.54 -28.20 5.30
CA GLU A 175 20.73 -28.57 4.12
C GLU A 175 20.34 -27.33 3.30
N LEU A 176 19.96 -26.24 3.97
CA LEU A 176 19.73 -24.93 3.32
C LEU A 176 20.99 -24.38 2.64
N ALA A 177 22.17 -24.60 3.22
CA ALA A 177 23.45 -24.12 2.69
C ALA A 177 23.87 -24.89 1.44
N ASP A 178 23.73 -26.22 1.46
CA ASP A 178 23.95 -27.09 0.31
C ASP A 178 23.02 -26.72 -0.86
N ARG A 179 21.77 -26.36 -0.56
CA ARG A 179 20.78 -25.98 -1.57
C ARG A 179 21.00 -24.57 -2.16
N LEU A 180 21.46 -23.62 -1.34
CA LEU A 180 21.80 -22.26 -1.77
C LEU A 180 23.23 -22.11 -2.34
N GLY A 181 24.04 -23.18 -2.31
CA GLY A 181 25.42 -23.15 -2.80
C GLY A 181 26.35 -22.23 -2.00
N VAL A 182 26.10 -22.05 -0.69
CA VAL A 182 26.87 -21.17 0.19
C VAL A 182 27.25 -21.87 1.50
N SER A 183 27.96 -21.19 2.41
CA SER A 183 28.28 -21.77 3.72
C SER A 183 27.11 -21.68 4.71
N ARG A 184 27.05 -22.61 5.67
CA ARG A 184 26.11 -22.59 6.81
C ARG A 184 26.10 -21.25 7.56
N SER A 185 27.27 -20.59 7.66
CA SER A 185 27.40 -19.26 8.25
C SER A 185 26.75 -18.17 7.37
N ALA A 186 26.91 -18.24 6.05
CA ALA A 186 26.30 -17.30 5.12
C ALA A 186 24.76 -17.42 5.09
N VAL A 187 24.20 -18.64 5.17
CA VAL A 187 22.75 -18.83 5.34
C VAL A 187 22.28 -18.22 6.66
N SER A 188 22.94 -18.56 7.77
CA SER A 188 22.61 -17.99 9.09
C SER A 188 22.64 -16.46 9.09
N GLN A 189 23.64 -15.83 8.48
CA GLN A 189 23.71 -14.37 8.36
C GLN A 189 22.58 -13.78 7.50
N ARG A 190 22.23 -14.43 6.37
CA ARG A 190 21.10 -14.01 5.52
C ARG A 190 19.78 -14.07 6.28
N LEU A 191 19.49 -15.20 6.94
CA LEU A 191 18.27 -15.39 7.73
C LEU A 191 18.18 -14.37 8.87
N ASN A 192 19.19 -14.28 9.75
CA ASN A 192 19.19 -13.32 10.86
C ASN A 192 19.01 -11.86 10.39
N ALA A 193 19.65 -11.46 9.29
CA ALA A 193 19.53 -10.11 8.75
C ALA A 193 18.17 -9.84 8.10
N ALA A 194 17.52 -10.86 7.54
CA ALA A 194 16.18 -10.78 6.99
C ALA A 194 15.11 -10.78 8.10
N GLU A 195 15.19 -11.72 9.05
CA GLU A 195 14.37 -11.80 10.25
C GLU A 195 14.41 -10.48 11.05
N SER A 196 15.60 -9.91 11.29
CA SER A 196 15.70 -8.64 12.03
C SER A 196 15.00 -7.47 11.32
N LYS A 197 15.01 -7.44 9.97
CA LYS A 197 14.30 -6.42 9.20
C LYS A 197 12.78 -6.65 9.21
N LEU A 198 12.33 -7.89 9.02
CA LEU A 198 10.92 -8.27 9.10
C LEU A 198 10.33 -7.96 10.48
N LEU A 199 11.02 -8.36 11.55
CA LEU A 199 10.60 -8.07 12.92
C LEU A 199 10.48 -6.57 13.16
N ARG A 200 11.48 -5.76 12.76
CA ARG A 200 11.43 -4.29 12.91
C ARG A 200 10.24 -3.64 12.19
N SER A 201 9.82 -4.16 11.03
CA SER A 201 8.60 -3.67 10.35
C SER A 201 7.34 -4.06 11.15
N LEU A 202 7.30 -5.26 11.73
CA LEU A 202 6.13 -5.76 12.46
C LEU A 202 5.91 -5.10 13.84
N ILE A 203 6.95 -4.58 14.52
CA ILE A 203 6.82 -3.89 15.81
C ILE A 203 6.92 -2.36 15.73
N GLY A 204 7.20 -1.79 14.57
CA GLY A 204 7.49 -0.36 14.43
C GLY A 204 8.86 0.07 15.02
N PRO A 205 9.25 1.34 14.82
CA PRO A 205 10.49 1.92 15.33
C PRO A 205 10.46 2.31 16.82
#